data_AF-A0AAD8Y690-F1
#
_entry.id   AF-A0AAD8Y690-F1
#
_cell.length_a   1.000
_cell.length_b   1.000
_cell.length_c   1.000
_cell.angle_alpha   90.00
_cell.angle_beta   90.00
_cell.angle_gamma   90.00
#
_symmetry.space_group_name_H-M   'P 1'
#
loop_
_entity.id
_entity.type
_entity.pdbx_description
1 polymer ?
#
loop_
_entity_poly.entity_id
_entity_poly.type
_entity_poly.pdbx_seq_one_letter_code
_entity_poly.pdbx_strand_id
1 'polypeptide(L)'
;MWDSKCIAAAVCFTTSNILYVIHGALMMKQNSSSSQKIADGNDATIFNGVYDDNNNYNQAQTQSQYHPMNFNFTHWKDLDPIYIQSRWIQREDSRALMMSAALFGTLAWFFLMVPIVQSAWILSRGGRRLVGPHLLMASLGVVGGIIELLTRLIAVGMNNAQEWLAKDFNLSDWGSEGESSGDGWRVLEMIHIVTRGMLLWIDSFEALAIFGIVVIIWYSVGLEPKFKSVKRSLSVDTGVVASSPESENAIIIEDEAEESLDDDSQEVPTTQQPPSSAFAAVSATTKVAVKPTFTKCFTYYGLFVGFLSAIDFVAAVLRFINWPLFGRIAMVTQTLVGVIFLPIWLLIFAKQLGRATDSFEREEQRRVHLDGCTDDEVTGLLA
;
A
#
# COMPACT_ATOMS: atom_id res chain seq x y z
N MET A 1 -12.16 -1.62 17.68
CA MET A 1 -10.87 -2.35 17.75
C MET A 1 -10.03 -1.99 16.51
N TRP A 2 -8.70 -1.96 16.58
CA TRP A 2 -7.86 -1.75 15.38
C TRP A 2 -7.67 -3.07 14.64
N ASP A 3 -7.67 -3.04 13.30
CA ASP A 3 -7.32 -4.24 12.52
C ASP A 3 -5.81 -4.49 12.56
N SER A 4 -5.40 -5.62 13.15
CA SER A 4 -3.99 -6.00 13.30
C SER A 4 -3.27 -6.20 11.97
N LYS A 5 -3.99 -6.57 10.89
CA LYS A 5 -3.42 -6.79 9.55
C LYS A 5 -2.99 -5.47 8.93
N CYS A 6 -3.78 -4.40 9.11
CA CYS A 6 -3.39 -3.06 8.66
C CYS A 6 -2.13 -2.55 9.39
N ILE A 7 -2.03 -2.82 10.70
CA ILE A 7 -0.85 -2.45 11.49
C ILE A 7 0.38 -3.23 11.00
N ALA A 8 0.25 -4.54 10.79
CA ALA A 8 1.32 -5.37 10.25
C ALA A 8 1.77 -4.89 8.87
N ALA A 9 0.83 -4.55 7.97
CA ALA A 9 1.13 -3.97 6.67
C ALA A 9 1.91 -2.65 6.80
N ALA A 10 1.47 -1.74 7.68
CA ALA A 10 2.14 -0.46 7.90
C ALA A 10 3.59 -0.62 8.39
N VAL A 11 3.82 -1.53 9.35
CA VAL A 11 5.16 -1.82 9.88
C VAL A 11 6.06 -2.43 8.79
N CYS A 12 5.53 -3.36 7.99
CA CYS A 12 6.27 -4.00 6.91
C CYS A 12 6.64 -3.02 5.80
N PHE A 13 5.70 -2.17 5.34
CA PHE A 13 5.98 -1.11 4.35
C PHE A 13 7.05 -0.14 4.87
N THR A 14 6.92 0.31 6.12
CA THR A 14 7.87 1.26 6.71
C THR A 14 9.27 0.65 6.79
N THR A 15 9.37 -0.58 7.30
CA THR A 15 10.65 -1.29 7.42
C THR A 15 11.29 -1.52 6.05
N SER A 16 10.52 -2.01 5.08
CA SER A 16 11.02 -2.23 3.71
C SER A 16 11.58 -0.96 3.09
N ASN A 17 10.82 0.15 3.14
CA ASN A 17 11.25 1.41 2.56
C ASN A 17 12.43 2.05 3.30
N ILE A 18 12.48 1.96 4.64
CA ILE A 18 13.65 2.42 5.41
C ILE A 18 14.90 1.64 5.00
N LEU A 19 14.80 0.32 4.83
CA LEU A 19 15.93 -0.48 4.37
C LEU A 19 16.38 -0.04 2.97
N TYR A 20 15.47 0.17 2.01
CA TYR A 20 15.84 0.71 0.70
C TYR A 20 16.52 2.08 0.77
N VAL A 21 16.04 2.97 1.64
CA VAL A 21 16.66 4.29 1.86
C VAL A 21 18.06 4.16 2.45
N ILE A 22 18.24 3.30 3.46
CA ILE A 22 19.56 3.03 4.05
C ILE A 22 20.51 2.46 3.00
N HIS A 23 20.06 1.51 2.18
CA HIS A 23 20.83 0.96 1.06
C HIS A 23 21.30 2.07 0.11
N GLY A 24 20.35 2.90 -0.34
CA GLY A 24 20.64 4.02 -1.22
C GLY A 24 21.63 5.02 -0.60
N ALA A 25 21.46 5.35 0.68
CA ALA A 25 22.34 6.26 1.40
C ALA A 25 23.76 5.68 1.58
N LEU A 26 23.89 4.38 1.87
CA LEU A 26 25.18 3.70 1.96
C LEU A 26 25.91 3.74 0.61
N MET A 27 25.19 3.48 -0.48
CA MET A 27 25.72 3.57 -1.85
C MET A 27 26.16 5.01 -2.18
N MET A 28 25.46 6.04 -1.71
CA MET A 28 25.87 7.45 -1.90
C MET A 28 27.07 7.85 -1.04
N LYS A 29 27.14 7.40 0.22
CA LYS A 29 28.24 7.73 1.14
C LYS A 29 29.57 7.16 0.67
N GLN A 30 29.54 5.96 0.10
CA GLN A 30 30.71 5.36 -0.53
C GLN A 30 31.29 6.28 -1.61
N ASN A 31 30.45 6.93 -2.43
CA ASN A 31 30.91 7.94 -3.41
C ASN A 31 31.69 9.09 -2.74
N SER A 32 31.13 9.73 -1.71
CA SER A 32 31.72 10.96 -1.13
C SER A 32 33.11 10.79 -0.47
N SER A 33 33.42 9.62 0.10
CA SER A 33 34.60 9.47 0.96
C SER A 33 35.92 9.29 0.17
N SER A 34 35.82 9.02 -1.13
CA SER A 34 36.97 8.66 -1.97
C SER A 34 37.59 9.84 -2.71
N SER A 35 36.79 10.84 -3.09
CA SER A 35 37.27 12.06 -3.74
C SER A 35 38.27 12.84 -2.87
N GLN A 36 38.23 12.65 -1.55
CA GLN A 36 39.12 13.36 -0.62
C GLN A 36 40.51 12.70 -0.50
N LYS A 37 40.63 11.37 -0.66
CA LYS A 37 41.93 10.67 -0.53
C LYS A 37 42.84 10.79 -1.77
N ILE A 38 42.27 10.98 -2.96
CA ILE A 38 43.05 11.13 -4.20
C ILE A 38 43.69 12.53 -4.28
N ALA A 39 43.08 13.54 -3.65
CA ALA A 39 43.64 14.89 -3.62
C ALA A 39 44.92 15.00 -2.76
N ASP A 40 45.13 14.09 -1.81
CA ASP A 40 46.26 14.13 -0.88
C ASP A 40 47.46 13.24 -1.31
N GLY A 41 47.32 12.43 -2.37
CA GLY A 41 48.31 11.42 -2.79
C GLY A 41 49.06 11.78 -4.08
N ASN A 42 49.97 12.76 -4.02
CA ASN A 42 50.85 13.17 -5.13
C ASN A 42 52.12 12.29 -5.25
N ASP A 43 52.05 10.97 -5.00
CA ASP A 43 53.21 10.07 -5.09
C ASP A 43 53.18 9.23 -6.38
N ALA A 44 53.85 9.75 -7.40
CA ALA A 44 53.88 9.27 -8.78
C ALA A 44 54.90 8.13 -9.07
N THR A 45 55.20 7.23 -8.13
CA THR A 45 56.40 6.38 -8.25
C THR A 45 56.24 4.86 -8.29
N ILE A 46 55.03 4.28 -8.34
CA ILE A 46 54.90 2.81 -8.34
C ILE A 46 53.96 2.30 -9.43
N PHE A 47 54.39 2.37 -10.69
CA PHE A 47 53.78 1.60 -11.78
C PHE A 47 54.82 1.36 -12.87
N ASN A 48 55.65 0.33 -12.68
CA ASN A 48 56.32 -0.35 -13.79
C ASN A 48 56.84 -1.70 -13.29
N GLY A 49 56.20 -2.79 -13.74
CA GLY A 49 56.83 -4.10 -13.81
C GLY A 49 56.42 -5.11 -12.75
N VAL A 50 55.17 -5.60 -12.78
CA VAL A 50 54.86 -6.97 -12.32
C VAL A 50 53.71 -7.51 -13.17
N TYR A 51 54.02 -8.03 -14.35
CA TYR A 51 53.20 -9.03 -15.03
C TYR A 51 53.85 -10.38 -14.69
N ASP A 52 53.29 -11.09 -13.71
CA ASP A 52 53.72 -12.43 -13.32
C ASP A 52 52.56 -13.40 -13.62
N ASP A 53 52.83 -14.41 -14.47
CA ASP A 53 51.86 -15.29 -15.15
C ASP A 53 51.16 -16.33 -14.24
N ASN A 54 51.30 -16.19 -12.92
CA ASN A 54 50.69 -17.11 -11.98
C ASN A 54 49.30 -16.63 -11.57
N ASN A 55 48.29 -17.20 -12.26
CA ASN A 55 46.83 -16.99 -12.23
C ASN A 55 46.11 -16.96 -10.86
N ASN A 56 46.82 -16.88 -9.74
CA ASN A 56 46.24 -16.86 -8.38
C ASN A 56 46.42 -15.51 -7.63
N TYR A 57 47.12 -14.52 -8.20
CA TYR A 57 47.53 -13.32 -7.44
C TYR A 57 46.74 -12.01 -7.67
N ASN A 58 45.86 -11.93 -8.66
CA ASN A 58 45.32 -10.62 -9.04
C ASN A 58 44.00 -10.20 -8.38
N GLN A 59 43.35 -11.03 -7.57
CA GLN A 59 42.11 -10.62 -6.89
C GLN A 59 42.38 -9.56 -5.80
N ALA A 60 43.49 -9.66 -5.06
CA ALA A 60 43.87 -8.68 -4.04
C ALA A 60 44.44 -7.37 -4.62
N GLN A 61 45.14 -7.43 -5.75
CA GLN A 61 45.64 -6.24 -6.44
C GLN A 61 44.54 -5.48 -7.18
N THR A 62 43.60 -6.17 -7.85
CA THR A 62 42.41 -5.51 -8.41
C THR A 62 41.50 -4.91 -7.34
N GLN A 63 41.34 -5.57 -6.18
CA GLN A 63 40.59 -5.00 -5.05
C GLN A 63 41.20 -3.70 -4.50
N SER A 64 42.53 -3.55 -4.48
CA SER A 64 43.17 -2.34 -3.96
C SER A 64 43.26 -1.20 -4.98
N GLN A 65 43.38 -1.51 -6.28
CA GLN A 65 43.45 -0.50 -7.34
C GLN A 65 42.08 -0.01 -7.85
N TYR A 66 41.07 -0.87 -7.82
CA TYR A 66 39.75 -0.57 -8.33
C TYR A 66 38.69 -0.83 -7.26
N HIS A 67 38.78 -0.09 -6.16
CA HIS A 67 37.57 0.34 -5.46
C HIS A 67 37.17 1.71 -6.01
N PRO A 68 36.56 1.82 -7.21
CA PRO A 68 35.90 3.04 -7.63
C PRO A 68 34.68 3.22 -6.75
N MET A 69 34.93 3.82 -5.59
CA MET A 69 33.93 4.19 -4.61
C MET A 69 32.93 5.18 -5.21
N ASN A 70 33.28 5.84 -6.31
CA ASN A 70 32.43 6.68 -7.14
C ASN A 70 31.90 5.91 -8.37
N PHE A 71 30.59 5.98 -8.61
CA PHE A 71 30.00 5.52 -9.86
C PHE A 71 30.59 6.30 -11.06
N ASN A 72 31.37 5.63 -11.90
CA ASN A 72 31.91 6.19 -13.13
C ASN A 72 31.04 5.77 -14.32
N PHE A 73 30.24 6.71 -14.83
CA PHE A 73 29.31 6.45 -15.93
C PHE A 73 30.02 6.05 -17.22
N THR A 74 31.22 6.56 -17.48
CA THR A 74 31.99 6.24 -18.70
C THR A 74 32.40 4.77 -18.71
N HIS A 75 33.10 4.29 -17.69
CA HIS A 75 33.50 2.87 -17.60
C HIS A 75 32.29 1.93 -17.55
N TRP A 76 31.19 2.33 -16.89
CA TRP A 76 29.97 1.54 -16.88
C TRP A 76 29.32 1.44 -18.27
N LYS A 77 29.24 2.57 -18.99
CA LYS A 77 28.69 2.63 -20.35
C LYS A 77 29.53 1.84 -21.35
N ASP A 78 30.86 1.88 -21.18
CA ASP A 78 31.81 1.16 -22.02
C ASP A 78 31.92 -0.33 -21.64
N LEU A 79 31.15 -0.78 -20.63
CA LEU A 79 31.15 -2.13 -20.09
C LEU A 79 32.58 -2.64 -19.81
N ASP A 80 33.38 -1.81 -19.13
CA ASP A 80 34.72 -2.18 -18.72
C ASP A 80 34.67 -3.34 -17.70
N PRO A 81 35.24 -4.52 -18.01
CA PRO A 81 35.10 -5.71 -17.18
C PRO A 81 35.71 -5.54 -15.79
N ILE A 82 36.81 -4.79 -15.65
CA ILE A 82 37.46 -4.56 -14.34
C ILE A 82 36.55 -3.72 -13.46
N TYR A 83 35.98 -2.65 -14.03
CA TYR A 83 35.02 -1.81 -13.33
C TYR A 83 33.76 -2.61 -12.93
N ILE A 84 33.20 -3.40 -13.84
CA ILE A 84 32.02 -4.23 -13.57
C ILE A 84 32.31 -5.23 -12.43
N GLN A 85 33.44 -5.94 -12.47
CA GLN A 85 33.82 -6.91 -11.45
C GLN A 85 33.90 -6.25 -10.07
N SER A 86 34.53 -5.07 -9.95
CA SER A 86 34.59 -4.33 -8.68
C SER A 86 33.20 -3.97 -8.13
N ARG A 87 32.25 -3.65 -9.02
CA ARG A 87 30.86 -3.33 -8.68
C ARG A 87 30.09 -4.55 -8.20
N TRP A 88 30.37 -5.74 -8.75
CA TRP A 88 29.75 -6.98 -8.29
C TRP A 88 30.17 -7.33 -6.86
N ILE A 89 31.45 -7.15 -6.52
CA ILE A 89 31.96 -7.32 -5.15
C ILE A 89 31.20 -6.38 -4.19
N GLN A 90 31.05 -5.11 -4.55
CA GLN A 90 30.30 -4.15 -3.73
C GLN A 90 28.80 -4.51 -3.57
N ARG A 91 28.17 -5.08 -4.59
CA ARG A 91 26.76 -5.50 -4.53
C ARG A 91 26.58 -6.65 -3.53
N GLU A 92 27.55 -7.56 -3.46
CA GLU A 92 27.56 -8.70 -2.55
C GLU A 92 27.40 -8.25 -1.08
N ASP A 93 28.16 -7.23 -0.66
CA ASP A 93 28.11 -6.70 0.71
C ASP A 93 26.72 -6.16 1.08
N SER A 94 26.01 -5.61 0.11
CA SER A 94 24.70 -4.97 0.32
C SER A 94 23.50 -5.91 0.15
N ARG A 95 23.76 -7.17 -0.22
CA ARG A 95 22.75 -8.15 -0.63
C ARG A 95 21.76 -8.49 0.47
N ALA A 96 22.24 -8.77 1.68
CA ALA A 96 21.40 -9.17 2.79
C ALA A 96 20.33 -8.10 3.09
N LEU A 97 20.72 -6.84 3.06
CA LEU A 97 19.84 -5.70 3.29
C LEU A 97 18.78 -5.59 2.18
N MET A 98 19.16 -5.76 0.91
CA MET A 98 18.22 -5.77 -0.22
C MET A 98 17.23 -6.94 -0.15
N MET A 99 17.68 -8.13 0.26
CA MET A 99 16.82 -9.30 0.45
C MET A 99 15.83 -9.10 1.60
N SER A 100 16.28 -8.53 2.71
CA SER A 100 15.39 -8.18 3.82
C SER A 100 14.35 -7.14 3.41
N ALA A 101 14.76 -6.08 2.69
CA ALA A 101 13.84 -5.06 2.18
C ALA A 101 12.76 -5.68 1.28
N ALA A 102 13.16 -6.56 0.35
CA ALA A 102 12.26 -7.28 -0.53
C ALA A 102 11.27 -8.17 0.24
N LEU A 103 11.75 -8.91 1.25
CA LEU A 103 10.90 -9.77 2.09
C LEU A 103 9.83 -8.97 2.83
N PHE A 104 10.22 -7.86 3.48
CA PHE A 104 9.26 -7.00 4.16
C PHE A 104 8.27 -6.35 3.19
N GLY A 105 8.71 -5.98 1.98
CA GLY A 105 7.82 -5.45 0.93
C GLY A 105 6.73 -6.46 0.55
N THR A 106 7.11 -7.71 0.29
CA THR A 106 6.18 -8.81 0.02
C THR A 106 5.17 -9.02 1.16
N LEU A 107 5.65 -9.06 2.40
CA LEU A 107 4.79 -9.24 3.57
C LEU A 107 3.81 -8.07 3.72
N ALA A 108 4.25 -6.85 3.42
CA ALA A 108 3.40 -5.67 3.48
C ALA A 108 2.20 -5.79 2.53
N TRP A 109 2.44 -6.19 1.27
CA TRP A 109 1.38 -6.43 0.29
C TRP A 109 0.45 -7.57 0.68
N PHE A 110 1.01 -8.68 1.18
CA PHE A 110 0.21 -9.80 1.66
C PHE A 110 -0.74 -9.37 2.79
N PHE A 111 -0.26 -8.60 3.76
CA PHE A 111 -1.11 -8.10 4.84
C PHE A 111 -2.09 -7.02 4.38
N LEU A 112 -1.74 -6.24 3.35
CA LEU A 112 -2.59 -5.19 2.78
C LEU A 112 -3.77 -5.73 1.97
N MET A 113 -3.64 -6.90 1.34
CA MET A 113 -4.70 -7.54 0.55
C MET A 113 -6.01 -7.69 1.35
N VAL A 114 -5.91 -8.19 2.58
CA VAL A 114 -7.08 -8.50 3.40
C VAL A 114 -7.94 -7.27 3.71
N PRO A 115 -7.41 -6.16 4.25
CA PRO A 115 -8.21 -4.98 4.52
C PRO A 115 -8.74 -4.29 3.26
N ILE A 116 -8.06 -4.41 2.10
CA ILE A 116 -8.61 -3.94 0.81
C ILE A 116 -9.86 -4.74 0.45
N VAL A 117 -9.79 -6.08 0.49
CA VAL A 117 -10.93 -6.95 0.16
C VAL A 117 -12.09 -6.74 1.14
N GLN A 118 -11.81 -6.62 2.44
CA GLN A 118 -12.82 -6.30 3.45
C GLN A 118 -13.48 -4.95 3.17
N SER A 119 -12.70 -3.94 2.80
CA SER A 119 -13.25 -2.63 2.45
C SER A 119 -14.11 -2.68 1.19
N ALA A 120 -13.72 -3.47 0.19
CA ALA A 120 -14.54 -3.70 -1.00
C ALA A 120 -15.88 -4.32 -0.64
N TRP A 121 -15.86 -5.34 0.22
CA TRP A 121 -17.07 -6.00 0.70
C TRP A 121 -17.99 -5.03 1.46
N ILE A 122 -17.44 -4.27 2.42
CA ILE A 122 -18.20 -3.33 3.25
C ILE A 122 -18.78 -2.18 2.41
N LEU A 123 -17.97 -1.53 1.58
CA LEU A 123 -18.42 -0.42 0.72
C LEU A 123 -19.45 -0.89 -0.33
N SER A 124 -19.38 -2.15 -0.76
CA SER A 124 -20.40 -2.76 -1.64
C SER A 124 -21.69 -3.14 -0.92
N ARG A 125 -21.74 -3.03 0.41
CA ARG A 125 -22.81 -3.55 1.28
C ARG A 125 -23.10 -5.03 0.99
N GLY A 126 -22.05 -5.84 0.93
CA GLY A 126 -22.17 -7.26 0.59
C GLY A 126 -22.63 -7.51 -0.85
N GLY A 127 -22.15 -6.72 -1.81
CA GLY A 127 -22.46 -6.89 -3.23
C GLY A 127 -23.77 -6.26 -3.71
N ARG A 128 -24.45 -5.47 -2.87
CA ARG A 128 -25.73 -4.83 -3.24
C ARG A 128 -25.57 -3.46 -3.91
N ARG A 129 -24.38 -2.86 -3.86
CA ARG A 129 -24.11 -1.52 -4.41
C ARG A 129 -22.75 -1.41 -5.08
N LEU A 130 -22.72 -0.76 -6.26
CA LEU A 130 -21.50 -0.43 -7.02
C LEU A 130 -20.54 -1.64 -7.13
N VAL A 131 -21.07 -2.80 -7.51
CA VAL A 131 -20.32 -4.07 -7.51
C VAL A 131 -19.07 -3.98 -8.39
N GLY A 132 -19.18 -3.36 -9.57
CA GLY A 132 -18.06 -3.20 -10.52
C GLY A 132 -16.84 -2.52 -9.91
N PRO A 133 -16.93 -1.27 -9.42
CA PRO A 133 -15.80 -0.59 -8.79
C PRO A 133 -15.21 -1.35 -7.60
N HIS A 134 -16.03 -1.96 -6.74
CA HIS A 134 -15.54 -2.70 -5.58
C HIS A 134 -14.86 -4.01 -5.97
N LEU A 135 -15.37 -4.71 -6.99
CA LEU A 135 -14.70 -5.87 -7.58
C LEU A 135 -13.36 -5.47 -8.16
N LEU A 136 -13.29 -4.36 -8.92
CA LEU A 136 -12.03 -3.84 -9.45
C LEU A 136 -11.03 -3.51 -8.33
N MET A 137 -11.48 -2.88 -7.24
CA MET A 137 -10.63 -2.57 -6.09
C MET A 137 -10.07 -3.84 -5.42
N ALA A 138 -10.92 -4.85 -5.20
CA ALA A 138 -10.48 -6.14 -4.66
C ALA A 138 -9.51 -6.84 -5.61
N SER A 139 -9.80 -6.83 -6.92
CA SER A 139 -8.92 -7.39 -7.95
C SER A 139 -7.57 -6.69 -8.00
N LEU A 140 -7.51 -5.35 -7.91
CA LEU A 140 -6.26 -4.60 -7.87
C LEU A 140 -5.43 -4.98 -6.63
N GLY A 141 -6.05 -5.09 -5.46
CA GLY A 141 -5.36 -5.52 -4.24
C GLY A 141 -4.80 -6.95 -4.34
N VAL A 142 -5.62 -7.90 -4.83
CA VAL A 142 -5.23 -9.31 -4.95
C VAL A 142 -4.20 -9.53 -6.06
N VAL A 143 -4.44 -8.99 -7.25
CA VAL A 143 -3.50 -9.12 -8.37
C VAL A 143 -2.20 -8.39 -8.06
N GLY A 144 -2.26 -7.18 -7.48
CA GLY A 144 -1.10 -6.41 -7.05
C GLY A 144 -0.22 -7.19 -6.06
N GLY A 145 -0.81 -7.74 -4.99
CA GLY A 145 -0.02 -8.50 -4.02
C GLY A 145 0.52 -9.83 -4.55
N ILE A 146 -0.17 -10.52 -5.48
CA ILE A 146 0.36 -11.73 -6.13
C ILE A 146 1.53 -11.39 -7.04
N ILE A 147 1.38 -10.35 -7.87
CA ILE A 147 2.45 -9.89 -8.77
C ILE A 147 3.67 -9.49 -7.95
N GLU A 148 3.49 -8.75 -6.85
CA GLU A 148 4.59 -8.35 -5.98
C GLU A 148 5.31 -9.58 -5.37
N LEU A 149 4.56 -10.53 -4.81
CA LEU A 149 5.13 -11.77 -4.25
C LEU A 149 5.97 -12.52 -5.29
N LEU A 150 5.41 -12.74 -6.49
CA LEU A 150 6.12 -13.43 -7.57
C LEU A 150 7.36 -12.65 -8.00
N THR A 151 7.25 -11.33 -8.08
CA THR A 151 8.34 -10.45 -8.52
C THR A 151 9.50 -10.47 -7.53
N ARG A 152 9.21 -10.40 -6.23
CA ARG A 152 10.25 -10.48 -5.20
C ARG A 152 10.89 -11.86 -5.14
N LEU A 153 10.12 -12.94 -5.34
CA LEU A 153 10.66 -14.30 -5.44
C LEU A 153 11.60 -14.45 -6.64
N ILE A 154 11.18 -13.96 -7.83
CA ILE A 154 12.01 -13.95 -9.03
C ILE A 154 13.26 -13.09 -8.81
N ALA A 155 13.13 -11.91 -8.19
CA ALA A 155 14.26 -11.05 -7.87
C ALA A 155 15.28 -11.72 -6.95
N VAL A 156 14.84 -12.46 -5.92
CA VAL A 156 15.74 -13.24 -5.05
C VAL A 156 16.44 -14.33 -5.84
N GLY A 157 15.71 -15.11 -6.65
CA GLY A 157 16.29 -16.15 -7.50
C GLY A 157 17.32 -15.60 -8.50
N MET A 158 16.99 -14.49 -9.16
CA MET A 158 17.89 -13.80 -10.10
C MET A 158 19.14 -13.28 -9.40
N ASN A 159 19.02 -12.65 -8.22
CA ASN A 159 20.18 -12.16 -7.48
C ASN A 159 21.10 -13.31 -7.04
N ASN A 160 20.55 -14.43 -6.57
CA ASN A 160 21.33 -15.61 -6.20
C ASN A 160 22.04 -16.23 -7.41
N ALA A 161 21.34 -16.36 -8.54
CA ALA A 161 21.93 -16.89 -9.77
C ALA A 161 23.04 -15.98 -10.31
N GLN A 162 22.84 -14.66 -10.31
CA GLN A 162 23.83 -13.69 -10.74
C GLN A 162 25.09 -13.71 -9.87
N GLU A 163 24.93 -13.86 -8.55
CA GLU A 163 26.08 -14.00 -7.65
C GLU A 163 26.83 -15.31 -7.83
N TRP A 164 26.10 -16.42 -7.97
CA TRP A 164 26.71 -17.70 -8.29
C TRP A 164 27.53 -17.61 -9.58
N LEU A 165 26.98 -16.98 -10.62
CA LEU A 165 27.72 -16.72 -11.86
C LEU A 165 28.95 -15.82 -11.63
N ALA A 166 28.85 -14.78 -10.79
CA ALA A 166 29.96 -13.88 -10.51
C ALA A 166 31.09 -14.52 -9.70
N LYS A 167 30.80 -15.50 -8.86
CA LYS A 167 31.78 -16.15 -7.97
C LYS A 167 32.39 -17.41 -8.54
N ASP A 168 31.52 -18.31 -9.01
CA ASP A 168 31.90 -19.69 -9.30
C ASP A 168 32.08 -19.94 -10.79
N PHE A 169 31.58 -19.05 -11.66
CA PHE A 169 31.74 -19.16 -13.09
C PHE A 169 32.98 -18.39 -13.57
N ASN A 170 33.75 -19.00 -14.47
CA ASN A 170 34.92 -18.35 -15.06
C ASN A 170 34.48 -17.34 -16.14
N LEU A 171 34.03 -16.16 -15.71
CA LEU A 171 33.53 -15.08 -16.58
C LEU A 171 34.64 -14.35 -17.36
N SER A 172 35.89 -14.50 -16.94
CA SER A 172 37.04 -13.87 -17.58
C SER A 172 37.43 -14.55 -18.88
N ASP A 173 37.20 -15.86 -19.00
CA ASP A 173 37.65 -16.68 -20.13
C ASP A 173 36.52 -16.98 -21.15
N TRP A 174 35.50 -16.14 -21.26
CA TRP A 174 34.36 -16.33 -22.20
C TRP A 174 34.68 -16.03 -23.68
N GLY A 175 35.95 -16.01 -24.08
CA GLY A 175 36.41 -15.67 -25.44
C GLY A 175 36.99 -16.85 -26.22
N SER A 176 37.30 -16.61 -27.50
CA SER A 176 38.06 -17.56 -28.33
C SER A 176 39.54 -17.59 -27.91
N GLU A 177 40.06 -18.81 -27.69
CA GLU A 177 41.45 -19.21 -27.44
C GLU A 177 42.45 -18.11 -27.01
N GLY A 178 42.56 -17.90 -25.68
CA GLY A 178 43.76 -17.36 -25.04
C GLY A 178 43.73 -15.90 -24.58
N GLU A 179 42.73 -15.12 -24.97
CA GLU A 179 42.59 -13.72 -24.53
C GLU A 179 41.44 -13.57 -23.52
N SER A 180 41.75 -13.02 -22.34
CA SER A 180 40.76 -12.60 -21.33
C SER A 180 40.03 -11.36 -21.84
N SER A 181 38.95 -11.56 -22.60
CA SER A 181 38.16 -10.48 -23.17
C SER A 181 37.22 -9.81 -22.15
N GLY A 182 36.98 -10.48 -21.02
CA GLY A 182 36.03 -10.05 -19.99
C GLY A 182 34.57 -10.07 -20.46
N ASP A 183 34.27 -10.75 -21.58
CA ASP A 183 32.94 -10.75 -22.17
C ASP A 183 31.88 -11.36 -21.25
N GLY A 184 32.24 -12.32 -20.40
CA GLY A 184 31.31 -12.90 -19.42
C GLY A 184 30.83 -11.87 -18.40
N TRP A 185 31.71 -10.97 -17.95
CA TRP A 185 31.32 -9.87 -17.05
C TRP A 185 30.38 -8.87 -17.73
N ARG A 186 30.62 -8.57 -19.02
CA ARG A 186 29.76 -7.69 -19.81
C ARG A 186 28.37 -8.28 -19.98
N VAL A 187 28.28 -9.55 -20.36
CA VAL A 187 27.01 -10.27 -20.51
C VAL A 187 26.25 -10.31 -19.18
N LEU A 188 26.93 -10.62 -18.08
CA LEU A 188 26.32 -10.63 -16.74
C LEU A 188 25.75 -9.25 -16.37
N GLU A 189 26.48 -8.16 -16.61
CA GLU A 189 26.01 -6.80 -16.34
C GLU A 189 24.83 -6.42 -17.24
N MET A 190 24.85 -6.78 -18.53
CA MET A 190 23.71 -6.55 -19.43
C MET A 190 22.44 -7.27 -18.93
N ILE A 191 22.56 -8.53 -18.50
CA ILE A 191 21.45 -9.28 -17.90
C ILE A 191 20.97 -8.57 -16.63
N HIS A 192 21.88 -8.09 -15.77
CA HIS A 192 21.52 -7.34 -14.58
C HIS A 192 20.74 -6.06 -14.90
N ILE A 193 21.17 -5.29 -15.91
CA ILE A 193 20.49 -4.06 -16.35
C ILE A 193 19.08 -4.38 -16.85
N VAL A 194 18.93 -5.38 -17.72
CA VAL A 194 17.63 -5.77 -18.28
C VAL A 194 16.68 -6.25 -17.18
N THR A 195 17.16 -7.10 -16.27
CA THR A 195 16.35 -7.59 -15.15
C THR A 195 15.90 -6.47 -14.22
N ARG A 196 16.78 -5.51 -13.90
CA ARG A 196 16.41 -4.31 -13.12
C ARG A 196 15.39 -3.42 -13.84
N GLY A 197 15.52 -3.26 -15.15
CA GLY A 197 14.55 -2.52 -15.96
C GLY A 197 13.15 -3.17 -15.93
N MET A 198 13.08 -4.49 -15.97
CA MET A 198 11.80 -5.22 -15.84
C MET A 198 11.18 -5.05 -14.45
N LEU A 199 11.97 -5.15 -13.38
CA LEU A 199 11.48 -4.95 -12.01
C LEU A 199 10.92 -3.54 -11.80
N LEU A 200 11.53 -2.52 -12.42
CA LEU A 200 11.08 -1.13 -12.33
C LEU A 200 9.65 -0.94 -12.87
N TRP A 201 9.27 -1.64 -13.94
CA TRP A 201 7.90 -1.61 -14.45
C TRP A 201 6.89 -2.20 -13.47
N ILE A 202 7.30 -3.21 -12.72
CA ILE A 202 6.44 -3.84 -11.71
C ILE A 202 6.29 -2.93 -10.49
N ASP A 203 7.38 -2.34 -10.01
CA ASP A 203 7.33 -1.31 -8.95
C ASP A 203 6.45 -0.10 -9.41
N SER A 204 6.46 0.24 -10.71
CA SER A 204 5.58 1.27 -11.27
C SER A 204 4.10 0.87 -11.22
N PHE A 205 3.80 -0.39 -11.55
CA PHE A 205 2.44 -0.94 -11.46
C PHE A 205 1.92 -0.92 -10.02
N GLU A 206 2.78 -1.18 -9.04
CA GLU A 206 2.46 -1.08 -7.62
C GLU A 206 1.91 0.31 -7.25
N ALA A 207 2.64 1.37 -7.62
CA ALA A 207 2.24 2.74 -7.36
C ALA A 207 0.89 3.08 -8.04
N LEU A 208 0.69 2.58 -9.26
CA LEU A 208 -0.57 2.74 -10.00
C LEU A 208 -1.74 1.99 -9.32
N ALA A 209 -1.49 0.78 -8.81
CA ALA A 209 -2.50 0.00 -8.09
C ALA A 209 -2.95 0.70 -6.80
N ILE A 210 -2.00 1.23 -6.01
CA ILE A 210 -2.30 2.03 -4.81
C ILE A 210 -3.16 3.24 -5.18
N PHE A 211 -2.78 3.99 -6.22
CA PHE A 211 -3.56 5.13 -6.72
C PHE A 211 -4.99 4.71 -7.10
N GLY A 212 -5.14 3.63 -7.87
CA GLY A 212 -6.45 3.10 -8.29
C GLY A 212 -7.33 2.72 -7.08
N ILE A 213 -6.78 2.02 -6.10
CA ILE A 213 -7.48 1.60 -4.89
C ILE A 213 -8.01 2.82 -4.12
N VAL A 214 -7.16 3.81 -3.82
CA VAL A 214 -7.59 4.96 -3.01
C VAL A 214 -8.58 5.87 -3.74
N VAL A 215 -8.47 6.01 -5.08
CA VAL A 215 -9.46 6.74 -5.90
C VAL A 215 -10.81 6.04 -5.85
N ILE A 216 -10.85 4.70 -5.94
CA ILE A 216 -12.10 3.94 -5.82
C ILE A 216 -12.71 4.11 -4.43
N ILE A 217 -11.92 4.03 -3.36
CA ILE A 217 -12.41 4.27 -1.99
C ILE A 217 -13.03 5.67 -1.88
N TRP A 218 -12.31 6.70 -2.34
CA TRP A 218 -12.80 8.08 -2.31
C TRP A 218 -14.11 8.25 -3.08
N TYR A 219 -14.17 7.71 -4.30
CA TYR A 219 -15.35 7.77 -5.16
C TYR A 219 -16.56 7.04 -4.55
N SER A 220 -16.36 5.82 -4.04
CA SER A 220 -17.42 5.00 -3.43
C SER A 220 -18.04 5.64 -2.20
N VAL A 221 -17.21 6.26 -1.34
CA VAL A 221 -17.67 7.02 -0.17
C VAL A 221 -18.39 8.29 -0.59
N GLY A 222 -17.91 8.99 -1.63
CA GLY A 222 -18.56 10.18 -2.17
C GLY A 222 -19.98 9.93 -2.70
N LEU A 223 -20.23 8.73 -3.22
CA LEU A 223 -21.55 8.32 -3.73
C LEU A 223 -22.50 7.81 -2.65
N GLU A 224 -22.10 7.72 -1.38
CA GLU A 224 -22.96 7.17 -0.32
C GLU A 224 -24.24 8.01 -0.15
N PRO A 225 -25.42 7.35 -0.02
CA PRO A 225 -26.66 8.06 0.20
C PRO A 225 -26.61 8.74 1.57
N LYS A 226 -26.77 10.07 1.59
CA LYS A 226 -26.75 10.89 2.82
C LYS A 226 -27.97 10.66 3.71
N PHE A 227 -29.06 10.15 3.14
CA PHE A 227 -30.34 9.97 3.82
C PHE A 227 -30.89 8.57 3.53
N LYS A 228 -31.41 7.90 4.56
CA LYS A 228 -32.20 6.67 4.44
C LYS A 228 -33.66 7.05 4.63
N SER A 229 -34.49 6.69 3.66
CA SER A 229 -35.95 6.77 3.79
C SER A 229 -36.41 5.63 4.70
N VAL A 230 -36.85 5.94 5.91
CA VAL A 230 -37.50 4.95 6.78
C VAL A 230 -38.98 4.99 6.49
N LYS A 231 -39.50 3.95 5.84
CA LYS A 231 -40.96 3.75 5.76
C LYS A 231 -41.39 3.26 7.14
N ARG A 232 -42.00 4.15 7.93
CA ARG A 232 -42.68 3.72 9.15
C ARG A 232 -43.93 2.98 8.69
N SER A 233 -43.90 1.64 8.70
CA SER A 233 -45.13 0.87 8.65
C SER A 233 -45.88 1.21 9.92
N LEU A 234 -46.82 2.13 9.82
CA LEU A 234 -47.85 2.33 10.82
C LEU A 234 -48.72 1.07 10.79
N SER A 235 -48.27 -0.01 11.42
CA SER A 235 -49.18 -0.97 12.01
C SER A 235 -49.83 -0.22 13.17
N VAL A 236 -50.86 0.55 12.82
CA VAL A 236 -51.83 1.01 13.81
C VAL A 236 -52.50 -0.25 14.29
N ASP A 237 -51.96 -0.84 15.36
CA ASP A 237 -52.73 -1.75 16.21
C ASP A 237 -53.83 -0.90 16.86
N THR A 238 -54.87 -0.62 16.09
CA THR A 238 -56.20 -0.30 16.60
C THR A 238 -56.72 -1.57 17.26
N GLY A 239 -56.26 -1.85 18.48
CA GLY A 239 -56.47 -3.15 19.10
C GLY A 239 -56.35 -3.14 20.61
N VAL A 240 -57.29 -2.44 21.26
CA VAL A 240 -57.81 -2.73 22.61
C VAL A 240 -56.87 -2.52 23.80
N VAL A 241 -57.19 -1.46 24.54
CA VAL A 241 -56.85 -1.23 25.94
C VAL A 241 -57.26 -2.46 26.77
N ALA A 242 -56.30 -3.31 27.11
CA ALA A 242 -56.38 -4.19 28.26
C ALA A 242 -55.23 -3.80 29.20
N SER A 243 -55.59 -3.04 30.22
CA SER A 243 -54.73 -2.66 31.34
C SER A 243 -54.06 -3.87 31.99
N SER A 244 -52.74 -3.93 31.96
CA SER A 244 -51.97 -4.72 32.92
C SER A 244 -50.77 -3.90 33.40
N PRO A 245 -50.61 -3.70 34.72
CA PRO A 245 -49.49 -2.96 35.27
C PRO A 245 -48.29 -3.89 35.53
N GLU A 246 -47.12 -3.27 35.67
CA GLU A 246 -45.88 -3.79 36.29
C GLU A 246 -44.99 -4.74 35.46
N SER A 247 -43.92 -4.18 34.89
CA SER A 247 -42.56 -4.48 35.39
C SER A 247 -41.54 -3.50 34.81
N GLU A 248 -40.93 -2.73 35.70
CA GLU A 248 -39.76 -1.91 35.47
C GLU A 248 -38.56 -2.78 35.11
N ASN A 249 -37.90 -2.50 33.99
CA ASN A 249 -36.46 -2.69 33.84
C ASN A 249 -35.96 -1.81 32.70
N ALA A 250 -35.73 -0.53 33.03
CA ALA A 250 -35.11 0.44 32.15
C ALA A 250 -33.61 0.13 32.02
N ILE A 251 -33.18 -0.28 30.83
CA ILE A 251 -31.78 -0.30 30.44
C ILE A 251 -31.38 1.15 30.13
N ILE A 252 -30.62 1.73 31.06
CA ILE A 252 -30.01 3.06 30.95
C ILE A 252 -28.95 3.00 29.85
N ILE A 253 -29.22 3.66 28.73
CA ILE A 253 -28.19 4.00 27.74
C ILE A 253 -27.69 5.39 28.15
N GLU A 254 -26.51 5.43 28.77
CA GLU A 254 -25.77 6.67 29.00
C GLU A 254 -25.25 7.17 27.64
N ASP A 255 -26.01 8.07 27.01
CA ASP A 255 -25.50 8.90 25.93
C ASP A 255 -24.94 10.19 26.56
N GLU A 256 -23.64 10.41 26.38
CA GLU A 256 -22.94 11.59 26.85
C GLU A 256 -23.50 12.87 26.23
N ALA A 257 -23.70 13.85 27.11
CA ALA A 257 -24.35 15.12 26.88
C ALA A 257 -23.56 16.06 25.96
N GLU A 258 -24.25 16.62 24.97
CA GLU A 258 -23.97 17.98 24.49
C GLU A 258 -25.14 18.88 24.88
N GLU A 259 -24.86 19.81 25.79
CA GLU A 259 -25.74 20.87 26.28
C GLU A 259 -26.20 21.79 25.15
N SER A 260 -27.51 22.03 25.08
CA SER A 260 -28.04 23.36 24.76
C SER A 260 -29.35 23.57 25.52
N LEU A 261 -29.27 24.49 26.48
CA LEU A 261 -30.35 25.11 27.24
C LEU A 261 -31.06 26.15 26.37
N ASP A 262 -32.39 26.19 26.45
CA ASP A 262 -33.31 27.35 26.34
C ASP A 262 -34.73 26.75 26.39
N ASP A 263 -35.43 26.71 27.52
CA ASP A 263 -36.15 27.76 28.26
C ASP A 263 -37.51 28.18 27.67
N ASP A 264 -38.51 28.00 28.53
CA ASP A 264 -39.91 28.43 28.64
C ASP A 264 -40.89 28.49 27.46
N SER A 265 -42.04 27.80 27.64
CA SER A 265 -43.39 28.37 27.78
C SER A 265 -44.47 27.29 27.61
N GLN A 266 -45.12 26.87 28.71
CA GLN A 266 -46.30 25.99 28.69
C GLN A 266 -47.59 26.80 28.49
N GLU A 267 -48.25 26.64 27.34
CA GLU A 267 -49.68 26.92 27.18
C GLU A 267 -50.46 25.61 26.94
N VAL A 268 -51.59 25.48 27.63
CA VAL A 268 -52.51 24.32 27.56
C VAL A 268 -53.48 24.51 26.39
N PRO A 269 -53.55 23.59 25.39
CA PRO A 269 -54.52 23.73 24.31
C PRO A 269 -55.79 22.91 24.53
N THR A 270 -56.91 23.60 24.33
CA THR A 270 -58.28 23.10 24.15
C THR A 270 -58.43 22.11 23.00
N THR A 271 -59.28 21.11 23.21
CA THR A 271 -59.62 19.99 22.33
C THR A 271 -60.28 20.45 21.02
N GLN A 272 -59.47 20.63 19.96
CA GLN A 272 -59.94 20.83 18.59
C GLN A 272 -59.71 19.56 17.76
N GLN A 273 -60.76 19.09 17.10
CA GLN A 273 -60.76 17.90 16.25
C GLN A 273 -59.84 18.14 15.03
N PRO A 274 -58.91 17.22 14.71
CA PRO A 274 -57.85 17.49 13.74
C PRO A 274 -58.39 17.59 12.30
N PRO A 275 -57.93 18.58 11.52
CA PRO A 275 -58.29 18.72 10.11
C PRO A 275 -57.76 17.55 9.28
N SER A 276 -58.52 17.12 8.27
CA SER A 276 -58.21 15.99 7.38
C SER A 276 -56.87 16.13 6.61
N SER A 277 -56.28 17.32 6.54
CA SER A 277 -54.93 17.56 6.01
C SER A 277 -53.81 17.00 6.90
N ALA A 278 -54.08 16.71 8.18
CA ALA A 278 -53.10 16.13 9.09
C ALA A 278 -52.69 14.70 8.68
N PHE A 279 -53.58 13.94 8.03
CA PHE A 279 -53.27 12.58 7.57
C PHE A 279 -52.40 12.53 6.31
N ALA A 280 -52.40 13.58 5.48
CA ALA A 280 -51.49 13.68 4.34
C ALA A 280 -50.02 13.89 4.79
N ALA A 281 -49.82 14.53 5.94
CA ALA A 281 -48.50 14.69 6.55
C ALA A 281 -47.95 13.40 7.18
N VAL A 282 -48.79 12.41 7.50
CA VAL A 282 -48.36 11.14 8.11
C VAL A 282 -47.64 10.22 7.10
N SER A 283 -47.77 10.47 5.80
CA SER A 283 -46.96 9.81 4.77
C SER A 283 -45.60 10.47 4.55
N ALA A 284 -45.23 11.50 5.33
CA ALA A 284 -43.92 12.13 5.25
C ALA A 284 -42.86 11.09 5.65
N THR A 285 -42.19 10.53 4.63
CA THR A 285 -41.08 9.62 4.80
C THR A 285 -39.98 10.34 5.57
N THR A 286 -39.82 10.03 6.86
CA THR A 286 -38.78 10.63 7.69
C THR A 286 -37.42 10.28 7.10
N LYS A 287 -36.70 11.30 6.62
CA LYS A 287 -35.34 11.17 6.12
C LYS A 287 -34.39 11.15 7.31
N VAL A 288 -33.84 9.99 7.63
CA VAL A 288 -32.84 9.86 8.68
C VAL A 288 -31.47 10.05 8.05
N ALA A 289 -30.65 10.95 8.57
CA ALA A 289 -29.28 11.16 8.12
C ALA A 289 -28.45 9.89 8.40
N VAL A 290 -27.72 9.42 7.38
CA VAL A 290 -26.87 8.22 7.50
C VAL A 290 -25.42 8.67 7.69
N LYS A 291 -24.77 8.15 8.72
CA LYS A 291 -23.34 8.35 8.94
C LYS A 291 -22.56 7.65 7.82
N PRO A 292 -21.61 8.32 7.15
CA PRO A 292 -20.83 7.69 6.09
C PRO A 292 -19.94 6.58 6.64
N THR A 293 -19.66 5.57 5.82
CA THR A 293 -18.85 4.40 6.18
C THR A 293 -17.43 4.82 6.60
N PHE A 294 -16.85 5.74 5.83
CA PHE A 294 -15.55 6.34 6.11
C PHE A 294 -15.65 7.86 6.20
N THR A 295 -14.80 8.46 7.03
CA THR A 295 -14.81 9.93 7.20
C THR A 295 -14.23 10.62 5.95
N LYS A 296 -14.77 11.79 5.60
CA LYS A 296 -14.29 12.57 4.45
C LYS A 296 -12.82 12.95 4.57
N CYS A 297 -12.37 13.32 5.77
CA CYS A 297 -10.97 13.65 6.01
C CYS A 297 -10.03 12.49 5.65
N PHE A 298 -10.41 11.26 6.02
CA PHE A 298 -9.64 10.07 5.66
C PHE A 298 -9.61 9.81 4.16
N THR A 299 -10.73 9.96 3.46
CA THR A 299 -10.76 9.73 2.00
C THR A 299 -9.98 10.79 1.24
N TYR A 300 -10.00 12.06 1.67
CA TYR A 300 -9.16 13.10 1.09
C TYR A 300 -7.68 12.89 1.38
N TYR A 301 -7.33 12.45 2.59
CA TYR A 301 -5.95 12.08 2.90
C TYR A 301 -5.49 10.90 2.03
N GLY A 302 -6.33 9.87 1.85
CA GLY A 302 -6.05 8.76 0.93
C GLY A 302 -5.88 9.22 -0.52
N LEU A 303 -6.70 10.16 -1.00
CA LEU A 303 -6.56 10.73 -2.34
C LEU A 303 -5.25 11.50 -2.50
N PHE A 304 -4.80 12.23 -1.46
CA PHE A 304 -3.48 12.87 -1.45
C PHE A 304 -2.35 11.84 -1.56
N VAL A 305 -2.41 10.75 -0.78
CA VAL A 305 -1.44 9.64 -0.90
C VAL A 305 -1.45 9.04 -2.31
N GLY A 306 -2.64 8.78 -2.86
CA GLY A 306 -2.77 8.27 -4.23
C GLY A 306 -2.19 9.21 -5.28
N PHE A 307 -2.39 10.52 -5.14
CA PHE A 307 -1.81 11.50 -6.06
C PHE A 307 -0.29 11.46 -6.02
N LEU A 308 0.32 11.34 -4.83
CA LEU A 308 1.77 11.15 -4.73
C LEU A 308 2.22 9.82 -5.35
N SER A 309 1.47 8.73 -5.19
CA SER A 309 1.74 7.46 -5.90
C SER A 309 1.64 7.59 -7.42
N ALA A 310 0.70 8.40 -7.93
CA ALA A 310 0.62 8.67 -9.36
C ALA A 310 1.83 9.48 -9.87
N ILE A 311 2.32 10.45 -9.10
CA ILE A 311 3.57 11.17 -9.41
C ILE A 311 4.75 10.19 -9.41
N ASP A 312 4.79 9.28 -8.44
CA ASP A 312 5.84 8.26 -8.35
C ASP A 312 5.85 7.33 -9.58
N PHE A 313 4.68 6.86 -10.01
CA PHE A 313 4.51 6.12 -11.26
C PHE A 313 5.03 6.90 -12.47
N VAL A 314 4.61 8.17 -12.62
CA VAL A 314 5.05 9.03 -13.73
C VAL A 314 6.57 9.22 -13.69
N ALA A 315 7.14 9.48 -12.51
CA ALA A 315 8.58 9.62 -12.35
C ALA A 315 9.30 8.32 -12.72
N ALA A 316 8.79 7.16 -12.30
CA ALA A 316 9.36 5.85 -12.64
C ALA A 316 9.38 5.61 -14.16
N VAL A 317 8.29 5.90 -14.87
CA VAL A 317 8.24 5.79 -16.34
C VAL A 317 9.19 6.80 -17.00
N LEU A 318 9.25 8.04 -16.51
CA LEU A 318 10.12 9.07 -17.08
C LEU A 318 11.61 8.85 -16.80
N ARG A 319 11.99 7.93 -15.89
CA ARG A 319 13.41 7.52 -15.69
C ARG A 319 14.06 7.02 -16.98
N PHE A 320 13.31 6.48 -17.94
CA PHE A 320 13.84 6.07 -19.24
C PHE A 320 14.26 7.24 -20.13
N ILE A 321 13.75 8.46 -19.88
CA ILE A 321 14.11 9.67 -20.63
C ILE A 321 15.30 10.37 -19.98
N ASN A 322 15.23 10.61 -18.67
CA ASN A 322 16.30 11.28 -17.91
C ASN A 322 16.49 10.62 -16.55
N TRP A 323 17.34 9.61 -16.51
CA TRP A 323 17.59 8.82 -15.31
C TRP A 323 18.04 9.66 -14.10
N PRO A 324 19.02 10.60 -14.22
CA PRO A 324 19.45 11.39 -13.08
C PRO A 324 18.35 12.26 -12.45
N LEU A 325 17.52 12.92 -13.27
CA LEU A 325 16.46 13.80 -12.76
C LEU A 325 15.32 12.98 -12.15
N PHE A 326 14.74 12.07 -12.93
CA PHE A 326 13.56 11.32 -12.50
C PHE A 326 13.90 10.24 -11.48
N GLY A 327 15.14 9.75 -11.45
CA GLY A 327 15.63 8.86 -10.39
C GLY A 327 15.63 9.55 -9.02
N ARG A 328 16.04 10.84 -8.96
CA ARG A 328 15.99 11.63 -7.72
C ARG A 328 14.56 11.92 -7.29
N ILE A 329 13.71 12.37 -8.23
CA ILE A 329 12.29 12.63 -7.94
C ILE A 329 11.64 11.38 -7.38
N ALA A 330 11.80 10.25 -8.06
CA ALA A 330 11.19 9.00 -7.67
C ALA A 330 11.74 8.47 -6.33
N MET A 331 13.02 8.68 -6.02
CA MET A 331 13.57 8.36 -4.69
C MET A 331 12.91 9.19 -3.58
N VAL A 332 12.72 10.49 -3.82
CA VAL A 332 12.07 11.40 -2.86
C VAL A 332 10.60 11.01 -2.69
N THR A 333 9.85 10.79 -3.77
CA THR A 333 8.43 10.41 -3.70
C THR A 333 8.25 9.06 -3.05
N GLN A 334 9.05 8.05 -3.39
CA GLN A 334 9.03 6.74 -2.76
C GLN A 334 9.33 6.84 -1.25
N THR A 335 10.27 7.69 -0.84
CA THR A 335 10.56 7.92 0.59
C THR A 335 9.36 8.58 1.29
N LEU A 336 8.81 9.65 0.72
CA LEU A 336 7.68 10.36 1.31
C LEU A 336 6.44 9.47 1.41
N VAL A 337 6.10 8.75 0.34
CA VAL A 337 4.93 7.87 0.30
C VAL A 337 5.16 6.64 1.15
N GLY A 338 6.23 5.88 0.90
CA GLY A 338 6.47 4.57 1.50
C GLY A 338 6.88 4.60 2.97
N VAL A 339 7.59 5.64 3.43
CA VAL A 339 8.06 5.73 4.83
C VAL A 339 7.10 6.54 5.70
N ILE A 340 6.45 7.58 5.16
CA ILE A 340 5.69 8.54 5.97
C ILE A 340 4.20 8.43 5.69
N PHE A 341 3.75 8.80 4.50
CA PHE A 341 2.33 9.05 4.26
C PHE A 341 1.48 7.77 4.19
N LEU A 342 1.96 6.73 3.50
CA LEU A 342 1.24 5.47 3.35
C LEU A 342 1.11 4.72 4.69
N PRO A 343 2.15 4.54 5.52
CA PRO A 343 1.99 3.92 6.83
C PRO A 343 0.99 4.67 7.74
N ILE A 344 1.05 6.01 7.77
CA ILE A 344 0.08 6.81 8.53
C ILE A 344 -1.34 6.58 8.01
N TRP A 345 -1.52 6.55 6.69
CA TRP A 345 -2.82 6.27 6.08
C TRP A 345 -3.34 4.89 6.46
N LEU A 346 -2.49 3.85 6.44
CA LEU A 346 -2.84 2.49 6.85
C LEU A 346 -3.24 2.38 8.32
N LEU A 347 -2.59 3.14 9.21
CA LEU A 347 -2.98 3.19 10.63
C LEU A 347 -4.36 3.82 10.83
N ILE A 348 -4.66 4.91 10.11
CA ILE A 348 -6.01 5.52 10.14
C ILE A 348 -7.03 4.55 9.54
N PHE A 349 -6.68 3.89 8.44
CA PHE A 349 -7.51 2.88 7.79
C PHE A 349 -7.84 1.72 8.71
N ALA A 350 -6.87 1.21 9.49
CA ALA A 350 -7.06 0.15 10.49
C ALA A 350 -8.19 0.47 11.48
N LYS A 351 -8.23 1.73 11.94
CA LYS A 351 -9.23 2.22 12.90
C LYS A 351 -10.60 2.41 12.24
N GLN A 352 -10.63 2.94 11.02
CA GLN A 352 -11.88 3.18 10.31
C GLN A 352 -12.52 1.88 9.83
N LEU A 353 -11.70 0.93 9.36
CA LEU A 353 -12.15 -0.37 8.91
C LEU A 353 -12.84 -1.15 10.03
N GLY A 354 -12.23 -1.23 11.22
CA GLY A 354 -12.86 -1.88 12.37
C GLY A 354 -14.23 -1.29 12.71
N ARG A 355 -14.35 0.04 12.72
CA ARG A 355 -15.65 0.72 12.95
C ARG A 355 -16.67 0.44 11.86
N ALA A 356 -16.23 0.42 10.60
CA ALA A 356 -17.08 0.15 9.45
C ALA A 356 -17.60 -1.30 9.46
N THR A 357 -16.74 -2.26 9.81
CA THR A 357 -17.11 -3.68 9.99
C THR A 357 -18.15 -3.83 11.09
N ASP A 358 -17.91 -3.28 12.29
CA ASP A 358 -18.86 -3.36 13.42
C ASP A 358 -20.23 -2.75 13.08
N SER A 359 -20.24 -1.68 12.27
CA SER A 359 -21.48 -1.04 11.82
C SER A 359 -22.20 -1.88 10.75
N PHE A 360 -21.44 -2.54 9.87
CA PHE A 360 -21.99 -3.39 8.82
C PHE A 360 -22.61 -4.66 9.42
N GLU A 361 -21.93 -5.33 10.34
CA GLU A 361 -22.42 -6.54 11.00
C GLU A 361 -23.71 -6.27 11.78
N ARG A 362 -23.80 -5.15 12.51
CA ARG A 362 -25.02 -4.74 13.22
C ARG A 362 -26.20 -4.43 12.29
N GLU A 363 -25.93 -3.87 11.11
CA GLU A 363 -26.99 -3.64 10.11
C GLU A 363 -27.44 -4.96 9.49
N GLU A 364 -26.52 -5.88 9.19
CA GLU A 364 -26.85 -7.18 8.61
C GLU A 364 -27.62 -8.06 9.60
N GLN A 365 -27.23 -8.09 10.88
CA GLN A 365 -27.99 -8.78 11.94
C GLN A 365 -29.43 -8.24 12.06
N ARG A 366 -29.60 -6.91 12.01
CA ARG A 366 -30.94 -6.29 12.03
C ARG A 366 -31.77 -6.69 10.81
N ARG A 367 -31.15 -6.85 9.64
CA ARG A 367 -31.85 -7.32 8.43
C ARG A 367 -32.29 -8.76 8.55
N VAL A 368 -31.38 -9.65 8.96
CA VAL A 368 -31.71 -11.07 9.16
C VAL A 368 -32.85 -11.24 10.16
N HIS A 369 -32.87 -10.44 11.23
CA HIS A 369 -33.97 -10.49 12.21
C HIS A 369 -35.31 -10.01 11.63
N LEU A 370 -35.31 -8.95 10.81
CA LEU A 370 -36.52 -8.44 10.16
C LEU A 370 -37.04 -9.40 9.07
N ASP A 371 -36.15 -10.03 8.31
CA ASP A 371 -36.51 -11.00 7.27
C ASP A 371 -36.99 -12.33 7.88
N GLY A 372 -36.52 -12.70 9.08
CA GLY A 372 -36.97 -13.91 9.78
C GLY A 372 -38.36 -13.80 10.41
N CYS A 373 -38.75 -12.61 10.89
CA CYS A 373 -40.05 -12.40 11.54
C CYS A 373 -41.25 -12.56 10.57
N THR A 374 -41.04 -12.33 9.27
CA THR A 374 -42.13 -12.37 8.29
C THR A 374 -42.64 -13.77 7.97
N ASP A 375 -41.84 -14.81 8.17
CA ASP A 375 -42.21 -16.16 7.73
C ASP A 375 -42.98 -16.92 8.82
N ASP A 376 -42.58 -16.78 10.10
CA ASP A 376 -43.21 -17.47 11.23
C ASP A 376 -44.56 -16.85 11.61
N GLU A 377 -44.70 -15.53 11.48
CA GLU A 377 -45.96 -14.83 11.81
C GLU A 377 -47.04 -15.08 10.73
N VAL A 378 -46.64 -15.17 9.46
CA VAL A 378 -47.56 -15.49 8.35
C VAL A 378 -47.99 -16.95 8.39
N THR A 379 -47.12 -17.88 8.79
CA THR A 379 -47.51 -19.29 8.94
C THR A 379 -48.35 -19.54 10.18
N GLY A 380 -48.15 -18.79 11.27
CA GLY A 380 -49.02 -18.84 12.46
C GLY A 380 -50.42 -18.24 12.27
N LEU A 381 -50.58 -17.26 11.38
CA LEU A 381 -51.88 -16.65 11.06
C LEU A 381 -52.70 -17.44 10.02
N LEU A 382 -52.07 -18.36 9.29
CA LEU A 382 -52.73 -19.22 8.29
C LEU A 382 -53.08 -20.61 8.82
N ALA A 383 -52.71 -20.93 10.06
CA ALA A 383 -53.11 -22.14 10.79
C ALA A 383 -54.23 -21.81 11.77
#